data_AF-A0A1J5INW2-F1
#
_entry.id   AF-A0A1J5INW2-F1
#
_cell.length_a   1.000
_cell.length_b   1.000
_cell.length_c   1.000
_cell.angle_alpha   90.00
_cell.angle_beta   90.00
_cell.angle_gamma   90.00
#
_symmetry.space_group_name_H-M   'P 1'
#
loop_
_entity.id
_entity.type
_entity.pdbx_description
1 polymer ?
#
loop_
_entity_poly.entity_id
_entity_poly.type
_entity_poly.pdbx_seq_one_letter_code
_entity_poly.pdbx_strand_id
1 'polypeptide(L)'
;MKTILATLLTALLLLPVSAHGEIQTITHTVKQSFGGSQSPDDARISAVAKAKREALEMAGTYIESLTVVKNYQVDKDEILALAAGVLKAEVVSQENYHTKDAFGIDVVVKVVVDTSVLDERVKKLLQDKTHLTQIKDTQKREKELLLRVAKLEEENRKLTAKNQSTQKLKKEFQQAAQGLTAVDWFYKSEALWDGEKCTDPKKAIEYLNNAIKLQRDFAFAYGNRGLLTSTCANIGGPSRTIMSSFAYDRMMQRDITAGGLLTRIWASINVPLRITTWPSA
;
A
#
# COMPACT_ATOMS: atom_id res chain seq x y z
N MET A 1 -60.00 9.48 -23.86
CA MET A 1 -58.67 9.35 -24.52
C MET A 1 -57.56 10.15 -23.82
N LYS A 2 -57.74 11.44 -23.51
CA LYS A 2 -56.70 12.25 -22.83
C LYS A 2 -56.25 11.72 -21.45
N THR A 3 -57.15 11.14 -20.67
CA THR A 3 -56.85 10.57 -19.34
C THR A 3 -56.08 9.25 -19.42
N ILE A 4 -56.37 8.41 -20.42
CA ILE A 4 -55.65 7.14 -20.67
C ILE A 4 -54.22 7.41 -21.12
N LEU A 5 -54.01 8.47 -21.91
CA LEU A 5 -52.67 8.92 -22.34
C LEU A 5 -51.84 9.45 -21.16
N ALA A 6 -52.47 10.16 -20.22
CA ALA A 6 -51.82 10.70 -19.02
C ALA A 6 -51.41 9.61 -18.01
N THR A 7 -52.21 8.55 -17.86
CA THR A 7 -51.87 7.39 -17.02
C THR A 7 -50.75 6.53 -17.61
N LEU A 8 -50.65 6.44 -18.95
CA LEU A 8 -49.58 5.71 -19.61
C LEU A 8 -48.21 6.44 -19.47
N LEU A 9 -48.23 7.78 -19.50
CA LEU A 9 -47.02 8.60 -19.37
C LEU A 9 -46.48 8.63 -17.93
N THR A 10 -47.34 8.53 -16.93
CA THR A 10 -46.93 8.44 -15.50
C THR A 10 -46.41 7.05 -15.12
N ALA A 11 -46.92 5.98 -15.74
CA ALA A 11 -46.38 4.63 -15.54
C ALA A 11 -44.97 4.45 -16.15
N LEU A 12 -44.62 5.20 -17.19
CA LEU A 12 -43.31 5.12 -17.86
C LEU A 12 -42.18 5.78 -17.05
N LEU A 13 -42.50 6.71 -16.14
CA LEU A 13 -41.55 7.39 -15.24
C LEU A 13 -41.26 6.60 -13.95
N LEU A 14 -42.00 5.52 -13.69
CA LEU A 14 -41.82 4.65 -12.52
C LEU A 14 -41.07 3.35 -12.85
N LEU A 15 -40.55 3.22 -14.07
CA LEU A 15 -39.65 2.11 -14.38
C LEU A 15 -38.38 2.27 -13.52
N PRO A 16 -38.05 1.30 -12.65
CA PRO A 16 -36.81 1.35 -11.90
C PRO A 16 -35.68 1.38 -12.91
N VAL A 17 -34.90 2.47 -12.93
CA VAL A 17 -33.64 2.52 -13.65
C VAL A 17 -32.78 1.45 -13.03
N SER A 18 -32.68 0.30 -13.70
CA SER A 18 -31.77 -0.75 -13.28
C SER A 18 -30.38 -0.13 -13.26
N ALA A 19 -29.79 -0.03 -12.07
CA ALA A 19 -28.39 0.30 -11.89
C ALA A 19 -27.60 -0.86 -12.52
N HIS A 20 -27.29 -0.73 -13.80
CA HIS A 20 -26.40 -1.65 -14.48
C HIS A 20 -25.02 -1.42 -13.88
N GLY A 21 -24.31 -2.51 -13.54
CA GLY A 21 -22.91 -2.43 -13.16
C GLY A 21 -22.12 -1.79 -14.30
N GLU A 22 -21.76 -0.52 -14.13
CA GLU A 22 -20.90 0.21 -15.04
C GLU A 22 -19.44 -0.19 -14.74
N ILE A 23 -18.74 -0.65 -15.77
CA ILE A 23 -17.29 -0.85 -15.73
C ILE A 23 -16.65 0.43 -16.26
N GLN A 24 -16.02 1.20 -15.38
CA GLN A 24 -15.24 2.37 -15.77
C GLN A 24 -13.76 2.02 -15.84
N THR A 25 -13.10 2.41 -16.93
CA THR A 25 -11.65 2.20 -17.10
C THR A 25 -10.94 3.55 -17.08
N ILE A 26 -10.02 3.71 -16.13
CA ILE A 26 -9.17 4.90 -16.02
C ILE A 26 -7.79 4.51 -16.54
N THR A 27 -7.29 5.26 -17.52
CA THR A 27 -5.93 5.09 -18.04
C THR A 27 -5.13 6.34 -17.76
N HIS A 28 -3.91 6.16 -17.23
CA HIS A 28 -2.98 7.24 -16.92
C HIS A 28 -1.63 6.99 -17.53
N THR A 29 -0.95 8.06 -17.95
CA THR A 29 0.40 7.99 -18.49
C THR A 29 1.34 8.90 -17.73
N VAL A 30 2.44 8.35 -17.24
CA VAL A 30 3.55 9.09 -16.66
C VAL A 30 4.73 9.00 -17.61
N LYS A 31 5.26 10.17 -17.99
CA LYS A 31 6.53 10.29 -18.69
C LYS A 31 7.59 10.72 -17.71
N GLN A 32 8.71 9.99 -17.64
CA GLN A 32 9.80 10.30 -16.73
C GLN A 32 11.13 10.28 -17.46
N SER A 33 11.71 11.47 -17.64
CA SER A 33 13.07 11.63 -18.12
C SER A 33 14.07 11.34 -17.01
N PHE A 34 15.21 10.71 -17.32
CA PHE A 34 16.27 10.43 -16.36
C PHE A 34 17.66 10.61 -16.97
N GLY A 35 18.66 10.71 -16.10
CA GLY A 35 20.07 10.90 -16.48
C GLY A 35 20.94 11.23 -15.28
N GLY A 36 22.22 11.52 -15.52
CA GLY A 36 23.15 11.90 -14.44
C GLY A 36 23.33 10.80 -13.40
N SER A 37 22.91 11.07 -12.16
CA SER A 37 23.05 10.15 -11.02
C SER A 37 21.88 9.19 -10.83
N GLN A 38 20.78 9.34 -11.59
CA GLN A 38 19.65 8.41 -11.54
C GLN A 38 19.86 7.30 -12.56
N SER A 39 19.81 6.04 -12.13
CA SER A 39 19.90 4.91 -13.05
C SER A 39 18.59 4.70 -13.82
N PRO A 40 18.61 4.04 -14.99
CA PRO A 40 17.39 3.69 -15.71
C PRO A 40 16.41 2.86 -14.86
N ASP A 41 16.92 1.96 -14.03
CA ASP A 41 16.09 1.12 -13.17
C ASP A 41 15.43 1.91 -12.02
N ASP A 42 16.17 2.84 -11.40
CA ASP A 42 15.59 3.72 -10.37
C ASP A 42 14.50 4.62 -10.95
N ALA A 43 14.72 5.14 -12.15
CA ALA A 43 13.73 5.92 -12.89
C ALA A 43 12.49 5.09 -13.23
N ARG A 44 12.67 3.86 -13.73
CA ARG A 44 11.56 2.94 -14.02
C ARG A 44 10.72 2.64 -12.78
N ILE A 45 11.36 2.32 -11.67
CA ILE A 45 10.66 2.01 -10.41
C ILE A 45 9.83 3.21 -9.92
N SER A 46 10.42 4.40 -9.95
CA SER A 46 9.71 5.62 -9.56
C SER A 46 8.59 5.99 -10.52
N ALA A 47 8.78 5.82 -11.83
CA ALA A 47 7.75 6.07 -12.83
C ALA A 47 6.54 5.14 -12.64
N VAL A 48 6.79 3.85 -12.39
CA VAL A 48 5.72 2.87 -12.14
C VAL A 48 4.96 3.19 -10.86
N ALA A 49 5.66 3.48 -9.76
CA ALA A 49 5.02 3.83 -8.49
C ALA A 49 4.17 5.11 -8.64
N LYS A 50 4.74 6.14 -9.26
CA LYS A 50 4.04 7.39 -9.56
C LYS A 50 2.80 7.16 -10.42
N ALA A 51 2.92 6.40 -11.51
CA ALA A 51 1.80 6.12 -12.42
C ALA A 51 0.66 5.36 -11.73
N LYS A 52 0.99 4.34 -10.92
CA LYS A 52 0.00 3.58 -10.14
C LYS A 52 -0.72 4.48 -9.15
N ARG A 53 0.04 5.27 -8.39
CA ARG A 53 -0.52 6.20 -7.41
C ARG A 53 -1.45 7.22 -8.05
N GLU A 54 -1.00 7.91 -9.10
CA GLU A 54 -1.79 8.94 -9.79
C GLU A 54 -3.06 8.34 -10.44
N ALA A 55 -2.97 7.13 -11.00
CA ALA A 55 -4.14 6.42 -11.52
C ALA A 55 -5.15 6.07 -10.41
N LEU A 56 -4.67 5.64 -9.23
CA LEU A 56 -5.51 5.37 -8.07
C LEU A 56 -6.09 6.65 -7.46
N GLU A 57 -5.38 7.77 -7.49
CA GLU A 57 -5.91 9.09 -7.07
C GLU A 57 -7.06 9.53 -7.98
N MET A 58 -6.93 9.35 -9.30
CA MET A 58 -8.02 9.60 -10.25
C MET A 58 -9.21 8.67 -10.00
N ALA A 59 -8.95 7.38 -9.76
CA ALA A 59 -10.00 6.41 -9.44
C ALA A 59 -10.65 6.67 -8.06
N GLY A 60 -9.90 7.24 -7.12
CA GLY A 60 -10.40 7.69 -5.82
C GLY A 60 -11.47 8.76 -5.94
N THR A 61 -11.39 9.63 -6.94
CA THR A 61 -12.42 10.64 -7.22
C THR A 61 -13.76 9.98 -7.58
N TYR A 62 -13.72 8.84 -8.28
CA TYR A 62 -14.92 8.05 -8.54
C TYR A 62 -15.46 7.41 -7.26
N ILE A 63 -14.59 6.81 -6.45
CA ILE A 63 -14.96 6.21 -5.16
C ILE A 63 -15.59 7.24 -4.21
N GLU A 64 -15.07 8.46 -4.17
CA GLU A 64 -15.61 9.57 -3.37
C GLU A 64 -17.06 9.92 -3.77
N SER A 65 -17.41 9.73 -5.05
CA SER A 65 -18.77 9.99 -5.53
C SER A 65 -19.81 8.98 -5.01
N LEU A 66 -19.37 7.79 -4.56
CA LEU A 66 -20.23 6.71 -4.08
C LEU A 66 -20.98 7.09 -2.80
N THR A 67 -22.25 6.68 -2.71
CA THR A 67 -23.11 6.96 -1.55
C THR A 67 -22.58 6.33 -0.27
N VAL A 68 -22.04 5.10 -0.35
CA VAL A 68 -21.44 4.41 0.79
C VAL A 68 -20.27 5.19 1.39
N VAL A 69 -19.51 5.92 0.58
CA VAL A 69 -18.37 6.73 1.06
C VAL A 69 -18.85 8.04 1.66
N LYS A 70 -19.79 8.73 1.00
CA LYS A 70 -20.39 9.99 1.48
C LYS A 70 -21.02 9.84 2.86
N ASN A 71 -21.70 8.72 3.10
CA ASN A 71 -22.35 8.44 4.38
C ASN A 71 -21.34 8.24 5.53
N TYR A 72 -20.11 7.84 5.24
CA TYR A 72 -19.07 7.55 6.23
C TYR A 72 -18.14 8.73 6.53
N GLN A 73 -18.32 9.90 5.89
CA GLN A 73 -17.52 11.12 6.11
C GLN A 73 -16.00 10.88 6.05
N VAL A 74 -15.58 10.17 5.01
CA VAL A 74 -14.20 9.70 4.81
C VAL A 74 -13.29 10.86 4.37
N ASP A 75 -12.07 10.94 4.92
CA ASP A 75 -11.10 11.98 4.55
C ASP A 75 -10.39 11.68 3.20
N LYS A 76 -9.74 12.67 2.58
CA LYS A 76 -9.11 12.50 1.26
C LYS A 76 -8.03 11.42 1.23
N ASP A 77 -7.24 11.27 2.30
CA ASP A 77 -6.18 10.25 2.35
C ASP A 77 -6.78 8.85 2.54
N GLU A 78 -7.92 8.75 3.23
CA GLU A 78 -8.72 7.53 3.35
C GLU A 78 -9.42 7.17 2.03
N ILE A 79 -9.86 8.14 1.22
CA ILE A 79 -10.38 7.87 -0.14
C ILE A 79 -9.32 7.18 -1.00
N LEU A 80 -8.09 7.68 -0.97
CA LEU A 80 -6.99 7.05 -1.71
C LEU A 80 -6.67 5.67 -1.14
N ALA A 81 -6.73 5.49 0.18
CA ALA A 81 -6.54 4.18 0.80
C ALA A 81 -7.64 3.19 0.40
N LEU A 82 -8.89 3.64 0.33
CA LEU A 82 -10.00 2.84 -0.19
C LEU A 82 -9.74 2.43 -1.64
N ALA A 83 -9.37 3.39 -2.50
CA ALA A 83 -9.03 3.10 -3.90
C ALA A 83 -7.91 2.07 -4.02
N ALA A 84 -6.81 2.25 -3.28
CA ALA A 84 -5.68 1.33 -3.28
C ALA A 84 -6.02 -0.06 -2.74
N GLY A 85 -6.99 -0.16 -1.82
CA GLY A 85 -7.43 -1.43 -1.23
C GLY A 85 -8.45 -2.20 -2.08
N VAL A 86 -9.35 -1.51 -2.78
CA VAL A 86 -10.47 -2.16 -3.50
C VAL A 86 -10.25 -2.27 -5.00
N LEU A 87 -9.37 -1.44 -5.57
CA LEU A 87 -9.07 -1.39 -7.00
C LEU A 87 -7.68 -1.96 -7.30
N LYS A 88 -7.51 -2.40 -8.54
CA LYS A 88 -6.23 -2.90 -9.04
C LYS A 88 -5.67 -1.95 -10.10
N ALA A 89 -4.46 -1.45 -9.85
CA ALA A 89 -3.69 -0.66 -10.80
C ALA A 89 -2.73 -1.57 -11.58
N GLU A 90 -2.96 -1.71 -12.88
CA GLU A 90 -2.20 -2.58 -13.78
C GLU A 90 -1.35 -1.76 -14.72
N VAL A 91 -0.05 -2.04 -14.77
CA VAL A 91 0.84 -1.48 -15.79
C VAL A 91 0.52 -2.18 -17.11
N VAL A 92 0.08 -1.43 -18.12
CA VAL A 92 -0.30 -1.95 -19.45
C VAL A 92 0.72 -1.63 -20.53
N SER A 93 1.56 -0.62 -20.33
CA SER A 93 2.73 -0.36 -21.18
C SER A 93 3.87 0.26 -20.35
N GLN A 94 5.10 -0.06 -20.74
CA GLN A 94 6.32 0.51 -20.19
C GLN A 94 7.36 0.59 -21.30
N GLU A 95 7.57 1.76 -21.87
CA GLU A 95 8.40 1.97 -23.06
C GLU A 95 9.50 2.99 -22.79
N ASN A 96 10.70 2.72 -23.29
CA ASN A 96 11.78 3.70 -23.25
C ASN A 96 11.61 4.67 -24.42
N TYR A 97 11.76 5.97 -24.17
CA TYR A 97 11.89 6.97 -25.21
C TYR A 97 13.26 7.65 -25.13
N HIS A 98 13.69 8.19 -26.26
CA HIS A 98 14.82 9.09 -26.33
C HIS A 98 14.42 10.30 -27.16
N THR A 99 14.81 11.47 -26.67
CA THR A 99 14.72 12.74 -27.39
C THR A 99 16.13 13.21 -27.68
N LYS A 100 16.28 14.34 -28.38
CA LYS A 100 17.60 14.96 -28.59
C LYS A 100 18.27 15.33 -27.27
N ASP A 101 17.49 15.63 -26.25
CA ASP A 101 17.96 16.25 -25.00
C ASP A 101 17.87 15.33 -23.78
N ALA A 102 17.14 14.21 -23.86
CA ALA A 102 16.92 13.31 -22.73
C ALA A 102 16.51 11.89 -23.13
N PHE A 103 16.94 10.91 -22.33
CA PHE A 103 16.33 9.58 -22.25
C PHE A 103 15.20 9.59 -21.22
N GLY A 104 14.20 8.74 -21.42
CA GLY A 104 13.13 8.58 -20.44
C GLY A 104 12.34 7.31 -20.63
N ILE A 105 11.37 7.11 -19.74
CA ILE A 105 10.42 6.00 -19.75
C ILE A 105 9.00 6.56 -19.73
N ASP A 106 8.14 6.02 -20.59
CA ASP A 106 6.70 6.21 -20.58
C ASP A 106 6.07 4.98 -19.91
N VAL A 107 5.28 5.22 -18.85
CA VAL A 107 4.52 4.18 -18.14
C VAL A 107 3.04 4.45 -18.29
N VAL A 108 2.30 3.47 -18.78
CA VAL A 108 0.84 3.51 -18.87
C VAL A 108 0.24 2.56 -17.85
N VAL A 109 -0.60 3.09 -16.98
CA VAL A 109 -1.34 2.33 -15.97
C VAL A 109 -2.83 2.39 -16.27
N LYS A 110 -3.50 1.26 -16.11
CA LYS A 110 -4.94 1.10 -16.21
C LYS A 110 -5.50 0.69 -14.84
N VAL A 111 -6.58 1.34 -14.41
CA VAL A 111 -7.39 0.96 -13.26
C VAL A 111 -8.78 0.66 -13.76
N VAL A 112 -9.30 -0.53 -13.43
CA VAL A 112 -10.66 -0.94 -13.77
C VAL A 112 -11.52 -0.82 -12.52
N VAL A 113 -12.59 -0.04 -12.62
CA VAL A 113 -13.57 0.18 -11.56
C VAL A 113 -14.84 -0.56 -11.94
N ASP A 114 -15.06 -1.70 -11.28
CA ASP A 114 -16.27 -2.50 -11.46
C ASP A 114 -17.27 -2.20 -10.34
N THR A 115 -18.26 -1.37 -10.65
CA THR A 115 -19.29 -0.94 -9.69
C THR A 115 -20.14 -2.09 -9.15
N SER A 116 -20.24 -3.22 -9.88
CA SER A 116 -21.07 -4.36 -9.45
C SER A 116 -20.55 -5.02 -8.17
N VAL A 117 -19.25 -4.88 -7.88
CA VAL A 117 -18.58 -5.46 -6.71
C VAL A 117 -17.95 -4.40 -5.80
N LEU A 118 -17.93 -3.14 -6.23
CA LEU A 118 -17.22 -2.06 -5.54
C LEU A 118 -17.82 -1.73 -4.18
N ASP A 119 -19.15 -1.60 -4.10
CA ASP A 119 -19.85 -1.20 -2.87
C ASP A 119 -19.59 -2.19 -1.73
N GLU A 120 -19.63 -3.49 -2.00
CA GLU A 120 -19.35 -4.52 -1.00
C GLU A 120 -17.89 -4.44 -0.50
N ARG A 121 -16.93 -4.28 -1.42
CA ARG A 121 -15.50 -4.18 -1.07
C ARG A 121 -15.20 -2.93 -0.25
N VAL A 122 -15.77 -1.79 -0.64
CA VAL A 122 -15.62 -0.52 0.10
C VAL A 122 -16.22 -0.67 1.50
N LYS A 123 -17.42 -1.26 1.62
CA LYS A 123 -18.06 -1.49 2.92
C LYS A 123 -17.22 -2.41 3.82
N LYS A 124 -16.71 -3.52 3.29
CA LYS A 124 -15.84 -4.45 4.03
C LYS A 124 -14.59 -3.74 4.54
N LEU A 125 -13.90 -2.99 3.68
CA LEU A 125 -12.70 -2.26 4.06
C LEU A 125 -12.97 -1.12 5.06
N LEU A 126 -14.12 -0.44 4.97
CA LEU A 126 -14.54 0.55 5.95
C LEU A 126 -14.84 -0.04 7.34
N GLN A 127 -15.23 -1.33 7.39
CA GLN A 127 -15.45 -2.07 8.64
C GLN A 127 -14.14 -2.58 9.24
N ASP A 128 -13.15 -2.93 8.42
CA ASP A 128 -11.80 -3.28 8.87
C ASP A 128 -10.91 -2.04 9.00
N LYS A 129 -11.10 -1.30 10.11
CA LYS A 129 -10.33 -0.08 10.41
C LYS A 129 -8.83 -0.32 10.51
N THR A 130 -8.42 -1.49 10.98
CA THR A 130 -7.00 -1.83 11.12
C THR A 130 -6.37 -1.95 9.75
N HIS A 131 -6.99 -2.72 8.85
CA HIS A 131 -6.50 -2.90 7.49
C HIS A 131 -6.51 -1.60 6.69
N LEU A 132 -7.59 -0.81 6.79
CA LEU A 132 -7.66 0.50 6.15
C LEU A 132 -6.52 1.44 6.61
N THR A 133 -6.21 1.44 7.91
CA THR A 133 -5.11 2.25 8.48
C THR A 133 -3.76 1.81 7.91
N GLN A 134 -3.52 0.50 7.78
CA GLN A 134 -2.28 -0.02 7.18
C GLN A 134 -2.12 0.41 5.72
N ILE A 135 -3.20 0.39 4.93
CA ILE A 135 -3.17 0.84 3.54
C ILE A 135 -2.89 2.35 3.48
N LYS A 136 -3.55 3.15 4.34
CA LYS A 136 -3.33 4.60 4.45
C LYS A 136 -1.87 4.93 4.80
N ASP A 137 -1.30 4.26 5.79
CA ASP A 137 0.09 4.49 6.18
C ASP A 137 1.09 4.02 5.13
N THR A 138 0.79 2.92 4.42
CA THR A 138 1.61 2.48 3.29
C THR A 138 1.56 3.48 2.14
N GLN A 139 0.38 4.02 1.82
CA GLN A 139 0.20 5.09 0.84
C GLN A 139 0.95 6.37 1.25
N LYS A 140 1.01 6.68 2.55
CA LYS A 140 1.80 7.80 3.07
C LYS A 140 3.30 7.56 2.87
N ARG A 141 3.81 6.38 3.21
CA ARG A 141 5.22 6.01 2.96
C ARG A 141 5.57 6.11 1.47
N GLU A 142 4.70 5.60 0.59
CA GLU A 142 4.89 5.71 -0.87
C GLU A 142 5.01 7.18 -1.30
N LYS A 143 4.10 8.04 -0.82
CA LYS A 143 4.12 9.49 -1.08
C LYS A 143 5.43 10.13 -0.62
N GLU A 144 5.90 9.82 0.57
CA GLU A 144 7.16 10.35 1.12
C GLU A 144 8.37 9.92 0.28
N LEU A 145 8.39 8.67 -0.21
CA LEU A 145 9.43 8.17 -1.10
C LEU A 145 9.39 8.88 -2.46
N LEU A 146 8.20 9.07 -3.06
CA LEU A 146 8.04 9.80 -4.32
C LEU A 146 8.43 11.28 -4.18
N LEU A 147 8.09 11.92 -3.06
CA LEU A 147 8.54 13.29 -2.76
C LEU A 147 10.06 13.35 -2.61
N ARG A 148 10.69 12.33 -2.02
CA ARG A 148 12.15 12.23 -1.96
C ARG A 148 12.75 12.08 -3.35
N VAL A 149 12.20 11.21 -4.20
CA VAL A 149 12.65 11.07 -5.61
C VAL A 149 12.56 12.41 -6.33
N ALA A 150 11.44 13.13 -6.24
CA ALA A 150 11.27 14.42 -6.89
C ALA A 150 12.32 15.47 -6.44
N LYS A 151 12.67 15.49 -5.15
CA LYS A 151 13.76 16.34 -4.62
C LYS A 151 15.12 15.93 -5.17
N LEU A 152 15.41 14.63 -5.18
CA LEU A 152 16.66 14.09 -5.73
C LEU A 152 16.79 14.40 -7.23
N GLU A 153 15.70 14.34 -7.99
CA GLU A 153 15.69 14.71 -9.41
C GLU A 153 16.01 16.19 -9.64
N GLU A 154 15.49 17.08 -8.80
CA GLU A 154 15.82 18.51 -8.86
C GLU A 154 17.31 18.77 -8.54
N GLU A 155 17.84 18.12 -7.50
CA GLU A 155 19.27 18.18 -7.19
C GLU A 155 20.13 17.60 -8.33
N ASN A 156 19.68 16.49 -8.92
CA ASN A 156 20.35 15.83 -10.04
C ASN A 156 20.41 16.74 -11.28
N ARG A 157 19.32 17.46 -11.58
CA ARG A 157 19.29 18.46 -12.67
C ARG A 157 20.34 19.55 -12.45
N LYS A 158 20.41 20.11 -11.24
CA LYS A 158 21.39 21.16 -10.89
C LYS A 158 22.83 20.68 -11.01
N LEU A 159 23.13 19.45 -10.61
CA LEU A 159 24.47 18.88 -10.72
C LEU A 159 24.84 18.54 -12.16
N THR A 160 23.90 17.99 -12.92
CA THR A 160 24.11 17.64 -14.34
C THR A 160 24.40 18.90 -15.16
N ALA A 161 23.72 20.03 -14.88
CA ALA A 161 24.01 21.32 -15.50
C ALA A 161 25.43 21.85 -15.18
N LYS A 162 26.06 21.35 -14.11
CA LYS A 162 27.45 21.65 -13.73
C LYS A 162 28.43 20.56 -14.17
N ASN A 163 28.00 19.59 -14.99
CA ASN A 163 28.77 18.39 -15.37
C ASN A 163 29.26 17.57 -14.16
N GLN A 164 28.48 17.56 -13.07
CA GLN A 164 28.78 16.84 -11.85
C GLN A 164 27.80 15.68 -11.65
N SER A 165 28.31 14.57 -11.12
CA SER A 165 27.50 13.47 -10.59
C SER A 165 28.10 13.05 -9.26
N THR A 166 27.27 12.65 -8.30
CA THR A 166 27.78 12.27 -6.97
C THR A 166 27.38 10.85 -6.61
N GLN A 167 28.32 10.08 -6.07
CA GLN A 167 28.05 8.74 -5.57
C GLN A 167 27.01 8.76 -4.44
N LYS A 168 26.95 9.85 -3.67
CA LYS A 168 25.92 10.10 -2.66
C LYS A 168 24.53 10.10 -3.31
N LEU A 169 24.32 10.93 -4.34
CA LEU A 169 23.02 11.05 -5.00
C LEU A 169 22.58 9.76 -5.67
N LYS A 170 23.51 9.02 -6.31
CA LYS A 170 23.26 7.66 -6.82
C LYS A 170 22.72 6.72 -5.74
N LYS A 171 23.35 6.71 -4.57
CA LYS A 171 22.92 5.88 -3.43
C LYS A 171 21.56 6.30 -2.90
N GLU A 172 21.26 7.60 -2.87
CA GLU A 172 19.95 8.09 -2.42
C GLU A 172 18.81 7.73 -3.37
N PHE A 173 19.03 7.80 -4.69
CA PHE A 173 18.09 7.29 -5.67
C PHE A 173 17.84 5.79 -5.49
N GLN A 174 18.91 5.01 -5.36
CA GLN A 174 18.81 3.57 -5.14
C GLN A 174 18.02 3.23 -3.86
N GLN A 175 18.26 3.95 -2.76
CA GLN A 175 17.52 3.77 -1.51
C GLN A 175 16.04 4.08 -1.65
N ALA A 176 15.69 5.18 -2.35
CA ALA A 176 14.30 5.54 -2.60
C ALA A 176 13.61 4.48 -3.48
N ALA A 177 14.28 4.02 -4.55
CA ALA A 177 13.78 2.98 -5.44
C ALA A 177 13.59 1.63 -4.70
N GLN A 178 14.51 1.25 -3.82
CA GLN A 178 14.35 0.07 -2.95
C GLN A 178 13.14 0.19 -2.04
N GLY A 179 12.86 1.38 -1.50
CA GLY A 179 11.65 1.66 -0.71
C GLY A 179 10.38 1.51 -1.52
N LEU A 180 10.32 2.08 -2.72
CA LEU A 180 9.17 1.95 -3.62
C LEU A 180 8.95 0.50 -4.04
N THR A 181 10.03 -0.24 -4.28
CA THR A 181 9.96 -1.68 -4.58
C THR A 181 9.45 -2.48 -3.39
N ALA A 182 9.87 -2.13 -2.16
CA ALA A 182 9.35 -2.75 -0.95
C ALA A 182 7.84 -2.51 -0.78
N VAL A 183 7.37 -1.29 -1.06
CA VAL A 183 5.93 -0.94 -1.10
C VAL A 183 5.17 -1.76 -2.14
N ASP A 184 5.71 -1.93 -3.35
CA ASP A 184 5.08 -2.76 -4.38
C ASP A 184 4.98 -4.24 -3.96
N TRP A 185 6.01 -4.77 -3.27
CA TRP A 185 5.93 -6.10 -2.67
C TRP A 185 4.86 -6.21 -1.58
N PHE A 186 4.72 -5.17 -0.76
CA PHE A 186 3.64 -5.12 0.23
C PHE A 186 2.27 -5.19 -0.46
N TYR A 187 2.00 -4.35 -1.47
CA TYR A 187 0.74 -4.38 -2.21
C TYR A 187 0.46 -5.72 -2.90
N LYS A 188 1.49 -6.38 -3.43
CA LYS A 188 1.35 -7.73 -3.99
C LYS A 188 0.94 -8.76 -2.93
N SER A 189 1.37 -8.60 -1.69
CA SER A 189 0.94 -9.44 -0.57
C SER A 189 -0.52 -9.16 -0.21
N GLU A 190 -0.88 -7.89 -0.06
CA GLU A 190 -2.25 -7.45 0.26
C GLU A 190 -3.26 -7.93 -0.79
N ALA A 191 -2.89 -7.94 -2.07
CA ALA A 191 -3.75 -8.43 -3.15
C ALA A 191 -4.09 -9.94 -3.07
N LEU A 192 -3.40 -10.70 -2.20
CA LEU A 192 -3.68 -12.12 -1.96
C LEU A 192 -4.58 -12.36 -0.73
N TRP A 193 -5.02 -11.28 -0.08
CA TRP A 193 -5.91 -11.27 1.08
C TRP A 193 -7.23 -10.58 0.73
N ASP A 194 -8.36 -11.24 0.94
CA ASP A 194 -9.69 -10.67 0.65
C ASP A 194 -10.43 -10.15 1.90
N GLY A 195 -9.74 -10.10 3.05
CA GLY A 195 -10.32 -9.77 4.37
C GLY A 195 -10.74 -10.99 5.18
N GLU A 196 -10.97 -12.14 4.54
CA GLU A 196 -11.47 -13.37 5.18
C GLU A 196 -10.59 -14.59 4.89
N LYS A 197 -10.02 -14.67 3.69
CA LYS A 197 -9.28 -15.80 3.15
C LYS A 197 -8.00 -15.33 2.45
N CYS A 198 -6.95 -16.13 2.64
CA CYS A 198 -5.74 -16.02 1.85
C CYS A 198 -5.88 -16.89 0.59
N THR A 199 -5.72 -16.28 -0.59
CA THR A 199 -5.66 -17.03 -1.85
C THR A 199 -4.38 -17.88 -1.93
N ASP A 200 -3.24 -17.30 -1.56
CA ASP A 200 -1.95 -17.98 -1.49
C ASP A 200 -1.10 -17.44 -0.32
N PRO A 201 -1.27 -18.00 0.89
CA PRO A 201 -0.56 -17.52 2.09
C PRO A 201 0.96 -17.58 1.97
N LYS A 202 1.49 -18.61 1.29
CA LYS A 202 2.94 -18.82 1.16
C LYS A 202 3.55 -17.72 0.30
N LYS A 203 2.91 -17.43 -0.83
CA LYS A 203 3.33 -16.37 -1.74
C LYS A 203 3.17 -14.99 -1.14
N ALA A 204 2.10 -14.75 -0.37
CA ALA A 204 1.92 -13.51 0.37
C ALA A 204 3.05 -13.27 1.38
N ILE A 205 3.47 -14.30 2.14
CA ILE A 205 4.61 -14.24 3.05
C ILE A 205 5.93 -14.02 2.30
N GLU A 206 6.11 -14.65 1.14
CA GLU A 206 7.29 -14.45 0.30
C GLU A 206 7.43 -12.98 -0.14
N TYR A 207 6.33 -12.37 -0.60
CA TYR A 207 6.31 -10.95 -0.95
C TYR A 207 6.70 -10.06 0.22
N LEU A 208 6.17 -10.30 1.42
CA LEU A 208 6.57 -9.52 2.61
C LEU A 208 8.03 -9.74 2.99
N ASN A 209 8.56 -10.95 2.83
CA ASN A 209 9.99 -11.20 3.04
C ASN A 209 10.86 -10.42 2.04
N ASN A 210 10.43 -10.29 0.78
CA ASN A 210 11.14 -9.48 -0.20
C ASN A 210 11.06 -7.98 0.14
N ALA A 211 9.93 -7.49 0.64
CA ALA A 211 9.81 -6.12 1.15
C ALA A 211 10.79 -5.86 2.31
N ILE A 212 10.83 -6.76 3.30
CA ILE A 212 11.70 -6.65 4.50
C ILE A 212 13.19 -6.71 4.14
N LYS A 213 13.57 -7.52 3.14
CA LYS A 213 14.96 -7.59 2.66
C LYS A 213 15.44 -6.26 2.11
N LEU A 214 14.56 -5.54 1.40
CA LEU A 214 14.87 -4.24 0.80
C LEU A 214 14.83 -3.13 1.85
N GLN A 215 13.86 -3.16 2.76
CA GLN A 215 13.73 -2.20 3.86
C GLN A 215 13.45 -2.90 5.20
N ARG A 216 14.48 -2.94 6.05
CA ARG A 216 14.43 -3.60 7.36
C ARG A 216 13.56 -2.88 8.38
N ASP A 217 13.26 -1.61 8.15
CA ASP A 217 12.42 -0.74 8.99
C ASP A 217 10.96 -0.66 8.49
N PHE A 218 10.57 -1.52 7.54
CA PHE A 218 9.18 -1.60 7.06
C PHE A 218 8.30 -2.35 8.08
N ALA A 219 7.91 -1.67 9.16
CA ALA A 219 7.13 -2.23 10.26
C ALA A 219 5.84 -2.98 9.82
N PHE A 220 5.06 -2.41 8.89
CA PHE A 220 3.84 -3.06 8.39
C PHE A 220 4.11 -4.40 7.70
N ALA A 221 5.24 -4.56 7.01
CA ALA A 221 5.59 -5.83 6.40
C ALA A 221 5.85 -6.93 7.44
N TYR A 222 6.41 -6.59 8.60
CA TYR A 222 6.53 -7.53 9.72
C TYR A 222 5.18 -7.86 10.35
N GLY A 223 4.34 -6.84 10.56
CA GLY A 223 3.00 -6.99 11.11
C GLY A 223 2.13 -7.92 10.28
N ASN A 224 2.01 -7.67 8.97
CA ASN A 224 1.20 -8.49 8.07
C ASN A 224 1.78 -9.89 7.88
N ARG A 225 3.11 -10.06 7.96
CA ARG A 225 3.70 -11.39 7.94
C ARG A 225 3.28 -12.18 9.18
N GLY A 226 3.31 -11.57 10.36
CA GLY A 226 2.82 -12.16 11.60
C GLY A 226 1.35 -12.55 11.51
N LEU A 227 0.51 -11.62 11.03
CA LEU A 227 -0.92 -11.86 10.80
C LEU A 227 -1.13 -13.08 9.90
N LEU A 228 -0.58 -13.07 8.68
CA LEU A 228 -0.70 -14.17 7.71
C LEU A 228 -0.22 -15.51 8.25
N THR A 229 0.87 -15.54 9.03
CA THR A 229 1.33 -16.78 9.67
C THR A 229 0.39 -17.30 10.75
N SER A 230 -0.37 -16.42 11.41
CA SER A 230 -1.29 -16.82 12.48
C SER A 230 -2.70 -17.15 11.97
N THR A 231 -3.20 -16.39 11.00
CA THR A 231 -4.55 -16.52 10.46
C THR A 231 -4.60 -17.56 9.35
N CYS A 232 -3.65 -17.52 8.41
CA CYS A 232 -3.69 -18.37 7.22
C CYS A 232 -2.96 -19.71 7.37
N ALA A 233 -2.01 -19.85 8.31
CA ALA A 233 -1.39 -21.15 8.59
C ALA A 233 -2.33 -22.13 9.32
N ASN A 234 -3.34 -21.63 10.05
CA ASN A 234 -4.35 -22.45 10.72
C ASN A 234 -5.41 -23.01 9.75
N ILE A 235 -5.40 -22.62 8.48
CA ILE A 235 -6.38 -23.09 7.47
C ILE A 235 -5.87 -24.36 6.75
N GLY A 236 -4.69 -24.91 7.13
CA GLY A 236 -4.05 -26.04 6.45
C GLY A 236 -3.43 -27.15 7.32
N GLY A 237 -3.60 -27.16 8.66
CA GLY A 237 -3.05 -28.21 9.52
C GLY A 237 -3.23 -27.94 11.03
N PRO A 238 -3.03 -28.95 11.92
CA PRO A 238 -3.47 -28.87 13.31
C PRO A 238 -2.63 -27.89 14.13
N SER A 239 -3.35 -26.93 14.69
CA SER A 239 -3.08 -26.02 15.80
C SER A 239 -1.67 -26.07 16.43
N ARG A 240 -0.92 -24.98 16.29
CA ARG A 240 -0.05 -24.48 17.37
C ARG A 240 -0.32 -23.00 17.63
N THR A 241 -1.30 -22.75 18.49
CA THR A 241 -1.39 -21.59 19.38
C THR A 241 -0.03 -21.47 20.09
N ILE A 242 0.67 -20.34 20.13
CA ILE A 242 0.46 -19.17 21.00
C ILE A 242 1.47 -18.08 20.53
N MET A 243 0.99 -16.91 20.12
CA MET A 243 1.60 -15.56 20.30
C MET A 243 0.97 -14.59 19.30
N SER A 244 -0.18 -13.98 19.61
CA SER A 244 -0.72 -12.93 18.72
C SER A 244 -1.26 -11.67 19.39
N SER A 245 -1.65 -11.66 20.68
CA SER A 245 -2.08 -10.40 21.32
C SER A 245 -0.95 -9.69 22.07
N PHE A 246 -0.20 -10.40 22.91
CA PHE A 246 0.79 -9.78 23.82
C PHE A 246 2.07 -9.25 23.17
N ALA A 247 2.42 -9.72 21.97
CA ALA A 247 3.60 -9.24 21.25
C ALA A 247 3.30 -7.98 20.43
N TYR A 248 2.06 -7.84 19.94
CA TYR A 248 1.62 -6.71 19.12
C TYR A 248 1.52 -5.43 19.94
N ASP A 249 0.87 -5.48 21.12
CA ASP A 249 0.80 -4.35 22.05
C ASP A 249 2.17 -3.88 22.55
N ARG A 250 3.09 -4.82 22.78
CA ARG A 250 4.43 -4.53 23.30
C ARG A 250 5.35 -3.89 22.25
N MET A 251 5.07 -4.12 20.97
CA MET A 251 5.81 -3.49 19.86
C MET A 251 5.29 -2.07 19.62
N MET A 252 3.96 -1.87 19.63
CA MET A 252 3.34 -0.53 19.49
C MET A 252 3.65 0.40 20.68
N GLN A 253 3.76 -0.13 21.91
CA GLN A 253 4.11 0.68 23.09
C GLN A 253 5.59 1.11 23.13
N ARG A 254 6.48 0.40 22.43
CA ARG A 254 7.91 0.76 22.34
C ARG A 254 8.16 2.00 21.47
N ASP A 255 7.35 2.21 20.44
CA ASP A 255 7.50 3.37 19.56
C ASP A 255 6.91 4.66 20.16
N ILE A 256 5.94 4.55 21.07
CA ILE A 256 5.40 5.72 21.81
C ILE A 256 6.38 6.22 22.88
N THR A 257 7.22 5.34 23.43
CA THR A 257 8.19 5.70 24.50
C THR A 257 9.57 6.09 23.97
N ALA A 258 9.90 5.82 22.71
CA ALA A 258 11.19 6.22 22.11
C ALA A 258 11.29 7.73 21.79
N GLY A 259 10.19 8.49 21.91
CA GLY A 259 10.13 9.93 21.68
C GLY A 259 10.46 10.82 22.88
N GLY A 260 10.87 10.26 24.03
CA GLY A 260 11.14 11.08 25.23
C GLY A 260 12.11 10.44 26.22
N LEU A 261 13.21 11.15 26.46
CA LEU A 261 14.11 11.05 27.63
C LEU A 261 15.02 9.82 27.76
N LEU A 262 16.26 10.03 27.30
CA LEU A 262 17.46 9.44 27.89
C LEU A 262 17.53 9.79 29.39
N THR A 263 17.27 8.83 30.29
CA THR A 263 17.93 8.79 31.61
C THR A 263 17.90 7.40 32.23
N ARG A 264 19.02 7.09 32.89
CA ARG A 264 19.44 5.87 33.59
C ARG A 264 18.37 5.28 34.54
N ILE A 265 18.42 3.95 34.75
CA ILE A 265 18.51 3.31 36.09
C ILE A 265 18.92 1.83 35.91
N TRP A 266 19.94 1.44 36.68
CA TRP A 266 20.45 0.08 36.92
C TRP A 266 19.85 -0.42 38.25
N ALA A 267 19.83 -1.75 38.46
CA ALA A 267 19.35 -2.49 39.65
C ALA A 267 17.82 -2.68 39.70
N SER A 268 17.23 -3.82 40.08
CA SER A 268 17.69 -4.95 40.90
C SER A 268 16.76 -6.14 40.64
N ILE A 269 17.25 -7.34 40.32
CA ILE A 269 16.56 -8.59 40.67
C ILE A 269 17.61 -9.57 41.18
N ASN A 270 17.61 -9.68 42.51
CA ASN A 270 18.39 -10.61 43.31
C ASN A 270 17.49 -11.82 43.56
N VAL A 271 17.82 -13.00 43.03
CA VAL A 271 17.16 -14.27 43.39
C VAL A 271 18.25 -15.27 43.77
N PRO A 272 18.33 -15.72 45.03
CA PRO A 272 19.30 -16.73 45.44
C PRO A 272 18.81 -18.14 45.05
N LEU A 273 19.65 -18.87 44.33
CA LEU A 273 19.51 -20.30 44.06
C LEU A 273 19.73 -21.08 45.37
N ARG A 274 18.69 -21.74 45.87
CA ARG A 274 18.78 -22.69 46.99
C ARG A 274 19.01 -24.09 46.43
N ILE A 275 20.22 -24.60 46.63
CA ILE A 275 20.62 -25.98 46.34
C ILE A 275 20.13 -26.86 47.49
N THR A 276 19.30 -27.86 47.20
CA THR A 276 18.96 -28.94 48.15
C THR A 276 19.49 -30.26 47.61
N THR A 277 20.52 -30.77 48.28
CA THR A 277 21.10 -32.11 48.13
C THR A 277 20.16 -33.18 48.70
N TRP A 278 20.00 -34.28 47.97
CA TRP A 278 19.38 -35.52 48.45
C TRP A 278 20.39 -36.35 49.28
N PRO A 279 19.97 -37.03 50.36
CA PRO A 279 20.79 -38.06 50.99
C PRO A 279 20.49 -39.46 50.44
N SER A 280 21.54 -40.24 50.33
CA SER A 280 21.58 -41.66 49.99
C SER A 280 21.28 -42.54 51.21
N ALA A 281 20.37 -43.51 51.03
CA ALA A 281 20.40 -44.85 51.63
C ALA A 281 19.45 -45.76 50.81
#